data_AF-A0A2M8GJU2-F1
#
_entry.id   AF-A0A2M8GJU2-F1
#
_cell.length_a   1.000
_cell.length_b   1.000
_cell.length_c   1.000
_cell.angle_alpha   90.00
_cell.angle_beta   90.00
_cell.angle_gamma   90.00
#
_symmetry.space_group_name_H-M   'P 1'
#
loop_
_entity.id
_entity.type
_entity.pdbx_description
1 polymer ?
#
loop_
_entity_poly.entity_id
_entity_poly.type
_entity_poly.pdbx_seq_one_letter_code
_entity_poly.pdbx_strand_id
1 'polypeptide(L)'
;MSTSEYSVFVEDFAQRHYIHSFAKKYKGKQWDITLKAIREMLSRYDNFVNANISTSSKIDFICHCNGYSIVKVDFKIAGSNVSAKSSGNRVVAAVDTVKKIIKILLVYSKNDISPPNETAKWKNMVTDYYPEFSNLKK
;
A
#
# COMPACT_ATOMS: atom_id res chain seq x y z
N MET A 1 0.89 -23.38 13.41
CA MET A 1 0.91 -21.99 13.91
C MET A 1 -0.23 -21.26 13.24
N SER A 2 -1.22 -20.79 14.01
CA SER A 2 -2.39 -20.12 13.46
C SER A 2 -1.98 -18.77 12.84
N THR A 3 -1.83 -18.76 11.53
CA THR A 3 -1.70 -17.54 10.71
C THR A 3 -2.99 -16.75 10.88
N SER A 4 -2.99 -15.78 11.80
CA SER A 4 -4.14 -14.91 11.99
C SER A 4 -4.17 -13.96 10.80
N GLU A 5 -5.18 -14.11 9.95
CA GLU A 5 -5.33 -13.28 8.76
C GLU A 5 -5.81 -11.87 9.14
N TYR A 6 -5.21 -10.86 8.52
CA TYR A 6 -5.63 -9.48 8.65
C TYR A 6 -6.84 -9.21 7.75
N SER A 7 -7.80 -8.45 8.27
CA SER A 7 -8.89 -7.90 7.46
C SER A 7 -8.40 -6.69 6.66
N VAL A 8 -8.41 -6.79 5.34
CA VAL A 8 -7.86 -5.75 4.44
C VAL A 8 -8.98 -4.95 3.76
N PHE A 9 -9.04 -3.67 4.10
CA PHE A 9 -9.99 -2.70 3.57
C PHE A 9 -9.30 -1.75 2.60
N VAL A 10 -10.00 -1.42 1.52
CA VAL A 10 -9.60 -0.35 0.62
C VAL A 10 -10.40 0.86 1.01
N GLU A 11 -9.72 1.94 1.37
CA GLU A 11 -10.38 3.18 1.75
C GLU A 11 -10.87 3.94 0.50
N ASP A 12 -11.90 4.77 0.69
CA ASP A 12 -12.64 5.42 -0.39
C ASP A 12 -11.76 6.27 -1.31
N PHE A 13 -10.81 7.01 -0.76
CA PHE A 13 -9.91 7.84 -1.55
C PHE A 13 -8.99 6.98 -2.44
N ALA A 14 -8.46 5.88 -1.92
CA ALA A 14 -7.66 4.94 -2.70
C ALA A 14 -8.48 4.35 -3.85
N GLN A 15 -9.72 3.94 -3.56
CA GLN A 15 -10.64 3.35 -4.52
C GLN A 15 -10.96 4.31 -5.67
N ARG A 16 -11.38 5.54 -5.34
CA ARG A 16 -11.90 6.51 -6.32
C ARG A 16 -10.82 7.10 -7.22
N HIS A 17 -9.66 7.45 -6.66
CA HIS A 17 -8.67 8.22 -7.41
C HIS A 17 -7.64 7.33 -8.06
N TYR A 18 -7.07 6.41 -7.30
CA TYR A 18 -5.89 5.70 -7.77
C TYR A 18 -6.19 4.31 -8.30
N ILE A 19 -6.93 3.51 -7.54
CA ILE A 19 -7.34 2.17 -7.99
C ILE A 19 -8.15 2.29 -9.28
N HIS A 20 -9.03 3.28 -9.37
CA HIS A 20 -9.76 3.58 -10.59
C HIS A 20 -8.83 3.96 -11.76
N SER A 21 -7.77 4.73 -11.51
CA SER A 21 -6.76 5.08 -12.54
C SER A 21 -5.97 3.85 -13.00
N PHE A 22 -5.59 2.96 -12.07
CA PHE A 22 -4.95 1.69 -12.40
C PHE A 22 -5.89 0.76 -13.19
N ALA A 23 -7.16 0.66 -12.80
CA ALA A 23 -8.16 -0.13 -13.53
C ALA A 23 -8.36 0.38 -14.97
N LYS A 24 -8.36 1.70 -15.16
CA LYS A 24 -8.42 2.34 -16.49
C LYS A 24 -7.18 2.03 -17.34
N LYS A 25 -5.99 2.09 -16.72
CA LYS A 25 -4.70 1.89 -17.39
C LYS A 25 -4.47 0.42 -17.75
N TYR A 26 -4.73 -0.49 -16.81
CA TYR A 26 -4.55 -1.92 -16.94
C TYR A 26 -5.91 -2.58 -17.12
N LYS A 27 -6.44 -2.47 -18.35
CA LYS A 27 -7.78 -2.94 -18.70
C LYS A 27 -7.91 -4.46 -18.50
N GLY A 28 -9.10 -4.89 -18.07
CA GLY A 28 -9.45 -6.30 -17.91
C GLY A 28 -8.87 -6.95 -16.65
N LYS A 29 -8.77 -8.28 -16.65
CA LYS A 29 -8.48 -9.09 -15.45
C LYS A 29 -7.12 -8.81 -14.80
N GLN A 30 -6.18 -8.15 -15.48
CA GLN A 30 -4.84 -7.91 -14.96
C GLN A 30 -4.86 -7.07 -13.67
N TRP A 31 -5.64 -5.98 -13.66
CA TRP A 31 -5.76 -5.15 -12.47
C TRP A 31 -6.47 -5.89 -11.34
N ASP A 32 -7.56 -6.59 -11.63
CA ASP A 32 -8.33 -7.32 -10.63
C ASP A 32 -7.48 -8.41 -9.95
N ILE A 33 -6.68 -9.15 -10.74
CA ILE A 33 -5.72 -10.13 -10.22
C ILE A 33 -4.64 -9.44 -9.38
N THR A 34 -4.16 -8.29 -9.81
CA THR A 34 -3.15 -7.51 -9.06
C THR A 34 -3.70 -7.06 -7.71
N LEU A 35 -4.89 -6.46 -7.69
CA LEU A 35 -5.51 -5.97 -6.46
C LEU A 35 -5.84 -7.13 -5.51
N LYS A 36 -6.33 -8.26 -6.04
CA LYS A 36 -6.53 -9.48 -5.26
C LYS A 36 -5.21 -9.95 -4.63
N ALA A 37 -4.12 -10.01 -5.40
CA ALA A 37 -2.81 -10.40 -4.90
C ALA A 37 -2.29 -9.45 -3.82
N ILE A 38 -2.49 -8.13 -3.97
CA ILE A 38 -2.14 -7.14 -2.94
C ILE A 38 -2.91 -7.43 -1.64
N ARG A 39 -4.23 -7.66 -1.73
CA ARG A 39 -5.07 -7.95 -0.55
C ARG A 39 -4.66 -9.25 0.13
N GLU A 40 -4.38 -10.32 -0.63
CA GLU A 40 -3.92 -11.60 -0.09
C GLU A 40 -2.49 -11.55 0.49
N MET A 41 -1.64 -10.68 -0.04
CA MET A 41 -0.32 -10.43 0.51
C MET A 41 -0.43 -9.69 1.86
N LEU A 42 -1.27 -8.66 1.91
CA LEU A 42 -1.51 -7.88 3.13
C LEU A 42 -2.31 -8.68 4.17
N SER A 43 -3.24 -9.55 3.79
CA SER A 43 -3.95 -10.40 4.76
C SER A 43 -2.99 -11.33 5.52
N ARG A 44 -1.85 -11.67 4.91
CA ARG A 44 -0.76 -12.46 5.52
C ARG A 44 0.41 -11.56 5.94
N TYR A 45 0.12 -10.36 6.42
CA TYR A 45 1.11 -9.32 6.72
C TYR A 45 2.27 -9.81 7.56
N ASP A 46 2.04 -10.54 8.65
CA ASP A 46 3.13 -11.00 9.53
C ASP A 46 4.13 -11.90 8.76
N ASN A 47 3.64 -12.82 7.93
CA ASN A 47 4.49 -13.66 7.07
C ASN A 47 5.21 -12.83 6.01
N PHE A 48 4.51 -11.85 5.41
CA PHE A 48 5.07 -10.95 4.41
C PHE A 48 6.20 -10.11 5.00
N VAL A 49 6.02 -9.54 6.18
CA VAL A 49 7.05 -8.78 6.90
C VAL A 49 8.24 -9.68 7.20
N ASN A 50 8.03 -10.83 7.84
CA ASN A 50 9.12 -11.74 8.22
C ASN A 50 9.97 -12.17 7.02
N ALA A 51 9.36 -12.38 5.86
CA ALA A 51 10.06 -12.75 4.64
C ALA A 51 10.84 -11.58 3.98
N ASN A 52 10.49 -10.32 4.26
CA ASN A 52 11.04 -9.16 3.57
C ASN A 52 11.83 -8.19 4.48
N ILE A 53 11.74 -8.33 5.81
CA ILE A 53 12.42 -7.44 6.76
C ILE A 53 13.94 -7.55 6.67
N SER A 54 14.47 -8.74 6.40
CA SER A 54 15.92 -8.99 6.23
C SER A 54 16.46 -8.55 4.87
N THR A 55 15.60 -8.46 3.84
CA THR A 55 16.01 -8.08 2.48
C THR A 55 15.68 -6.64 2.13
N SER A 56 14.88 -5.95 2.95
CA SER A 56 14.40 -4.57 2.78
C SER A 56 13.91 -4.25 1.35
N SER A 57 13.45 -5.27 0.62
CA SER A 57 13.36 -5.19 -0.84
C SER A 57 11.98 -4.76 -1.33
N LYS A 58 10.95 -4.88 -0.49
CA LYS A 58 9.54 -4.67 -0.87
C LYS A 58 8.70 -3.91 0.14
N ILE A 59 9.17 -3.69 1.35
CA ILE A 59 8.41 -3.00 2.41
C ILE A 59 9.30 -1.98 3.10
N ASP A 60 8.78 -0.75 3.20
CA ASP A 60 9.35 0.33 3.98
C ASP A 60 8.41 0.67 5.14
N PHE A 61 8.93 0.69 6.37
CA PHE A 61 8.22 1.18 7.55
C PHE A 61 8.42 2.69 7.64
N ILE A 62 7.33 3.46 7.60
CA ILE A 62 7.41 4.92 7.53
C ILE A 62 7.37 5.52 8.92
N CYS A 63 6.34 5.19 9.70
CA CYS A 63 6.17 5.68 11.07
C CYS A 63 5.02 4.94 11.77
N HIS A 64 4.84 5.24 13.05
CA HIS A 64 3.68 4.83 13.82
C HIS A 64 2.81 6.06 14.15
N CYS A 65 1.50 5.99 13.94
CA CYS A 65 0.56 7.07 14.17
C CYS A 65 -0.78 6.52 14.65
N ASN A 66 -1.26 6.99 15.81
CA ASN A 66 -2.60 6.69 16.34
C ASN A 66 -2.95 5.19 16.39
N GLY A 67 -1.98 4.37 16.82
CA GLY A 67 -2.15 2.91 16.92
C GLY A 67 -1.97 2.14 15.61
N TYR A 68 -1.63 2.83 14.51
CA TYR A 68 -1.31 2.22 13.24
C TYR A 68 0.17 2.35 12.90
N SER A 69 0.74 1.29 12.34
CA SER A 69 2.00 1.37 11.60
C SER A 69 1.72 1.73 10.15
N ILE A 70 2.29 2.82 9.66
CA ILE A 70 2.21 3.20 8.26
C ILE A 70 3.35 2.53 7.50
N VAL A 71 2.99 1.71 6.53
CA VAL A 71 3.92 0.98 5.67
C VAL A 71 3.71 1.34 4.22
N LYS A 72 4.80 1.27 3.46
CA LYS A 72 4.79 1.44 2.01
C LYS A 72 5.32 0.17 1.38
N VAL A 73 4.57 -0.40 0.45
CA VAL A 73 4.86 -1.70 -0.14
C VAL A 73 4.96 -1.59 -1.65
N ASP A 74 6.07 -2.03 -2.21
CA ASP A 74 6.25 -2.10 -3.66
C ASP A 74 5.50 -3.32 -4.24
N PHE A 75 4.82 -3.16 -5.36
CA PHE A 75 4.10 -4.25 -6.04
C PHE A 75 4.34 -4.25 -7.55
N LYS A 76 4.06 -5.38 -8.20
CA LYS A 76 4.08 -5.49 -9.67
C LYS A 76 2.68 -5.76 -10.20
N ILE A 77 2.43 -5.37 -11.45
CA ILE A 77 1.19 -5.72 -12.17
C ILE A 77 1.24 -7.18 -12.60
N ALA A 78 0.13 -7.89 -12.45
CA ALA A 78 -0.04 -9.27 -12.92
C ALA A 78 0.26 -9.38 -14.43
N GLY A 79 1.05 -10.39 -14.81
CA GLY A 79 1.49 -10.56 -16.20
C GLY A 79 2.60 -9.61 -16.66
N SER A 80 3.08 -8.71 -15.80
CA SER A 80 4.26 -7.88 -16.10
C SER A 80 5.56 -8.63 -15.84
N ASN A 81 6.52 -8.45 -16.75
CA ASN A 81 7.91 -8.89 -16.60
C ASN A 81 8.77 -7.90 -15.79
N VAL A 82 8.19 -6.81 -15.30
CA VAL A 82 8.89 -5.82 -14.48
C VAL A 82 8.79 -6.20 -13.00
N SER A 83 9.92 -6.13 -12.29
CA SER A 83 9.94 -6.39 -10.84
C SER A 83 9.12 -5.35 -10.07
N ALA A 84 8.67 -5.69 -8.85
CA ALA A 84 7.91 -4.78 -8.00
C ALA A 84 8.65 -3.44 -7.79
N LYS A 85 9.92 -3.53 -7.38
CA LYS A 85 10.79 -2.37 -7.15
C LYS A 85 11.04 -1.55 -8.41
N SER A 86 11.31 -2.21 -9.55
CA SER A 86 11.57 -1.54 -10.83
C SER A 86 10.31 -0.87 -11.41
N SER A 87 9.13 -1.43 -11.15
CA SER A 87 7.87 -0.88 -11.66
C SER A 87 7.52 0.48 -11.04
N GLY A 88 8.05 0.76 -9.85
CA GLY A 88 7.75 1.98 -9.10
C GLY A 88 6.32 2.07 -8.60
N ASN A 89 5.55 0.98 -8.60
CA ASN A 89 4.19 0.97 -8.07
C ASN A 89 4.18 0.63 -6.59
N ARG A 90 3.41 1.39 -5.82
CA ARG A 90 3.42 1.37 -4.35
C ARG A 90 2.02 1.37 -3.78
N VAL A 91 1.86 0.66 -2.68
CA VAL A 91 0.69 0.71 -1.81
C VAL A 91 1.13 1.35 -0.50
N VAL A 92 0.37 2.34 -0.03
CA VAL A 92 0.50 2.84 1.35
C VAL A 92 -0.63 2.26 2.17
N ALA A 93 -0.29 1.62 3.28
CA ALA A 93 -1.27 1.00 4.15
C ALA A 93 -1.02 1.39 5.61
N ALA A 94 -2.12 1.56 6.36
CA ALA A 94 -2.12 1.65 7.81
C ALA A 94 -2.43 0.27 8.39
N VAL A 95 -1.58 -0.20 9.29
CA VAL A 95 -1.64 -1.54 9.89
C VAL A 95 -1.90 -1.42 11.38
N ASP A 96 -3.03 -1.96 11.84
CA ASP A 96 -3.33 -2.18 13.26
C ASP A 96 -3.09 -3.66 13.56
N THR A 97 -1.97 -3.96 14.22
CA THR A 97 -1.57 -5.33 14.56
C THR A 97 -2.36 -5.90 15.73
N VAL A 98 -3.00 -5.04 16.55
CA VAL A 98 -3.81 -5.45 17.70
C VAL A 98 -5.17 -5.92 17.22
N LYS A 99 -5.84 -5.13 16.37
CA LYS A 99 -7.15 -5.48 15.79
C LYS A 99 -7.03 -6.37 14.54
N LYS A 100 -5.82 -6.59 14.03
CA LYS A 100 -5.55 -7.30 12.77
C LYS A 100 -6.30 -6.68 11.59
N ILE A 101 -6.26 -5.35 11.50
CA ILE A 101 -6.91 -4.57 10.43
C ILE A 101 -5.83 -3.87 9.61
N ILE A 102 -5.99 -3.90 8.28
CA ILE A 102 -5.16 -3.13 7.36
C ILE A 102 -6.07 -2.27 6.48
N LYS A 103 -5.74 -0.99 6.40
CA LYS A 103 -6.41 -0.01 5.55
C LYS A 103 -5.46 0.41 4.43
N ILE A 104 -5.82 0.12 3.18
CA ILE A 104 -5.11 0.63 2.01
C ILE A 104 -5.55 2.08 1.81
N LEU A 105 -4.64 3.00 2.11
CA LEU A 105 -4.89 4.45 2.07
C LEU A 105 -4.65 5.03 0.67
N LEU A 106 -3.67 4.48 -0.03
CA LEU A 106 -3.23 4.89 -1.35
C LEU A 106 -2.65 3.70 -2.12
N VAL A 107 -2.83 3.73 -3.43
CA VAL A 107 -2.11 2.89 -4.40
C VAL A 107 -1.60 3.85 -5.46
N TYR A 108 -0.35 3.81 -5.89
CA TYR A 108 0.11 4.76 -6.91
C TYR A 108 1.35 4.26 -7.63
N SER A 109 1.64 4.81 -8.81
CA SER A 109 2.95 4.69 -9.43
C SER A 109 3.80 5.91 -9.07
N LYS A 110 5.10 5.75 -8.90
CA LYS A 110 6.04 6.87 -8.67
C LYS A 110 5.91 7.98 -9.72
N ASN A 111 5.44 7.65 -10.93
CA ASN A 111 5.22 8.61 -12.00
C ASN A 111 3.94 9.45 -11.79
N ASP A 112 2.98 8.95 -11.01
CA ASP A 112 1.75 9.66 -10.67
C ASP A 112 2.01 10.75 -9.62
N ILE A 113 3.05 10.58 -8.81
CA ILE A 113 3.49 11.54 -7.80
C ILE A 113 4.82 12.12 -8.27
N SER A 114 4.74 13.22 -9.03
CA SER A 114 5.90 13.85 -9.67
C SER A 114 7.05 14.14 -8.68
N PRO A 115 8.32 13.99 -9.08
CA PRO A 115 9.44 14.48 -8.29
C PRO A 115 9.49 16.03 -8.27
N PRO A 116 10.15 16.66 -7.28
CA PRO A 116 10.76 16.05 -6.08
C PRO A 116 9.72 15.75 -4.98
N ASN A 117 10.17 15.06 -3.92
CA ASN A 117 9.47 14.86 -2.64
C ASN A 117 8.24 13.94 -2.67
N GLU A 118 8.34 12.78 -3.33
CA GLU A 118 7.29 11.74 -3.38
C GLU A 118 6.68 11.45 -1.99
N THR A 119 7.54 11.22 -0.98
CA THR A 119 7.10 10.89 0.38
C THR A 119 6.27 11.99 1.03
N ALA A 120 6.68 13.25 0.87
CA ALA A 120 5.94 14.39 1.43
C ALA A 120 4.59 14.57 0.74
N LYS A 121 4.55 14.38 -0.59
CA LYS A 121 3.32 14.54 -1.39
C LYS A 121 2.25 13.51 -1.01
N TRP A 122 2.59 12.22 -0.96
CA TRP A 122 1.59 11.23 -0.58
C TRP A 122 1.20 11.36 0.89
N LYS A 123 2.12 11.73 1.79
CA LYS A 123 1.80 12.03 3.19
C LYS A 123 0.75 13.12 3.28
N ASN A 124 0.93 14.24 2.57
CA ASN A 124 -0.05 15.33 2.52
C ASN A 124 -1.41 14.84 2.01
N MET A 125 -1.44 14.09 0.91
CA MET A 125 -2.68 13.52 0.37
C MET A 125 -3.39 12.63 1.40
N VAL A 126 -2.67 11.75 2.10
CA VAL A 126 -3.25 10.93 3.17
C VAL A 126 -3.83 11.81 4.27
N THR A 127 -3.07 12.78 4.78
CA THR A 127 -3.53 13.62 5.89
C THR A 127 -4.67 14.57 5.55
N ASP A 128 -4.80 14.96 4.27
CA ASP A 128 -5.86 15.86 3.82
C ASP A 128 -7.20 15.10 3.72
N TYR A 129 -7.16 13.79 3.44
CA TYR A 129 -8.35 12.93 3.35
C TYR A 129 -8.66 12.14 4.63
N TYR A 130 -7.64 11.86 5.45
CA TYR A 130 -7.75 11.06 6.67
C TYR A 130 -7.14 11.85 7.85
N PRO A 131 -7.94 12.70 8.52
CA PRO A 131 -7.47 13.52 9.64
C PRO A 131 -6.85 12.73 10.79
N GLU A 132 -7.24 11.46 10.95
CA GLU A 132 -6.67 10.53 11.92
C GLU A 132 -5.19 10.21 11.66
N PHE A 133 -4.64 10.54 10.49
CA PHE A 133 -3.21 10.42 10.19
C PHE A 133 -2.48 11.76 10.13
N SER A 134 -3.10 12.86 10.57
CA SER A 134 -2.53 14.23 10.54
C SER A 134 -1.11 14.36 11.10
N ASN A 135 -0.71 13.52 12.06
CA ASN A 135 0.65 13.50 12.60
C ASN A 135 1.72 13.04 11.59
N LEU A 136 1.36 12.53 10.41
CA LEU A 136 2.29 12.22 9.32
C LEU A 136 3.04 13.46 8.78
N LYS A 137 2.47 14.66 8.95
CA LYS A 137 3.06 15.94 8.52
C LYS A 137 4.21 16.40 9.43
N LYS A 138 4.37 15.83 10.62
CA LYS A 138 5.43 16.19 11.58
C LYS A 138 6.75 15.51 11.26
#